data_AF-A0A3B9BXQ9-F1
#
_entry.id   AF-A0A3B9BXQ9-F1
#
_cell.length_a   1.000
_cell.length_b   1.000
_cell.length_c   1.000
_cell.angle_alpha   90.00
_cell.angle_beta   90.00
_cell.angle_gamma   90.00
#
_symmetry.space_group_name_H-M   'P 1'
#
loop_
_entity.id
_entity.type
_entity.pdbx_description
1 polymer ?
#
loop_
_entity_poly.entity_id
_entity_poly.type
_entity_poly.pdbx_seq_one_letter_code
_entity_poly.pdbx_strand_id
1 'polypeptide(L)'
;TAVLPRGSIALPVNLYVSGGSEEAQAAAWDFAIAANEPEHLIWMLDNVGWLPNRSGVDYSGVVAAKPQFGAFVDLPEDYVFFTLPSIEPINEILTRFAAQLVDAYADESLVGNDAAMLEVLKASAEETNAILKRAGILAN
;
A
#
# COMPACT_ATOMS: atom_id res chain seq x y z
N THR A 1 -17.57 0.42 18.76
CA THR A 1 -16.96 0.36 17.43
C THR A 1 -15.46 0.41 17.63
N ALA A 2 -14.70 -0.57 17.11
CA ALA A 2 -13.25 -0.51 17.19
C ALA A 2 -12.79 0.77 16.49
N VAL A 3 -11.96 1.57 17.15
CA VAL A 3 -11.35 2.74 16.50
C VAL A 3 -10.57 2.22 15.28
N LEU A 4 -10.72 2.89 14.14
CA LEU A 4 -9.85 2.67 12.99
C LEU A 4 -8.38 2.71 13.47
N PRO A 5 -7.46 1.93 12.88
CA PRO A 5 -6.05 2.04 13.22
C PRO A 5 -5.62 3.52 13.13
N ARG A 6 -4.72 3.97 14.02
CA ARG A 6 -4.15 5.33 14.10
C ARG A 6 -3.38 5.76 12.83
N GLY A 7 -3.60 5.08 11.72
CA GLY A 7 -2.80 5.18 10.53
C GLY A 7 -3.31 4.29 9.40
N SER A 8 -2.74 4.48 8.23
CA SER A 8 -3.00 3.68 7.04
C SER A 8 -1.72 3.29 6.32
N ILE A 9 -1.80 2.18 5.59
CA ILE A 9 -0.77 1.82 4.63
C ILE A 9 -0.73 2.89 3.54
N ALA A 10 0.45 3.47 3.29
CA ALA A 10 0.71 4.31 2.13
C ALA A 10 1.64 3.58 1.16
N LEU A 11 1.12 3.23 -0.02
CA LEU A 11 1.89 2.59 -1.09
C LEU A 11 1.80 3.46 -2.35
N PRO A 12 2.78 4.35 -2.59
CA PRO A 12 2.78 5.15 -3.80
C PRO A 12 2.98 4.25 -5.02
N VAL A 13 2.12 4.44 -6.03
CA VAL A 13 2.36 3.89 -7.37
C VAL A 13 3.32 4.84 -8.08
N ASN A 14 4.49 4.34 -8.46
CA ASN A 14 5.51 5.13 -9.12
C ASN A 14 5.56 4.81 -10.61
N LEU A 15 5.96 5.81 -11.41
CA LEU A 15 6.34 5.61 -12.80
C LEU A 15 7.83 5.27 -12.86
N TYR A 16 8.18 4.22 -13.60
CA TYR A 16 9.55 3.78 -13.79
C TYR A 16 9.90 3.81 -15.27
N VAL A 17 11.09 4.31 -15.61
CA VAL A 17 11.63 4.21 -16.98
C VAL A 17 12.46 2.93 -17.07
N SER A 18 12.01 2.01 -17.91
CA SER A 18 12.76 0.79 -18.23
C SER A 18 13.84 1.05 -19.27
N GLY A 19 14.78 0.11 -19.43
CA GLY A 19 15.80 0.18 -20.47
C GLY A 19 15.23 0.22 -21.90
N GLY A 20 16.07 0.61 -22.86
CA GLY A 20 15.71 0.82 -24.26
C GLY A 20 16.77 1.67 -24.96
N SER A 21 16.48 2.16 -26.18
CA SER A 21 17.32 3.20 -26.80
C SER A 21 17.30 4.48 -25.95
N GLU A 22 18.32 5.33 -26.08
CA GLU A 22 18.36 6.64 -25.40
C GLU A 22 17.12 7.48 -25.73
N GLU A 23 16.67 7.45 -26.98
CA GLU A 23 15.46 8.14 -27.44
C GLU A 23 14.20 7.63 -26.72
N ALA A 24 14.05 6.31 -26.56
CA ALA A 24 12.91 5.73 -25.87
C ALA A 24 12.92 6.07 -24.37
N GLN A 25 14.09 6.06 -23.75
CA GLN A 25 14.25 6.42 -22.34
C GLN A 25 13.93 7.91 -22.12
N ALA A 26 14.39 8.79 -23.01
CA ALA A 26 14.09 10.22 -22.95
C ALA A 26 12.58 10.48 -23.07
N ALA A 27 11.93 9.88 -24.07
CA ALA A 27 10.48 10.03 -24.26
C ALA A 27 9.67 9.49 -23.06
N ALA A 28 10.07 8.36 -22.48
CA ALA A 28 9.42 7.80 -21.30
C ALA A 28 9.59 8.71 -20.06
N TRP A 29 10.76 9.33 -19.91
CA TRP A 29 11.02 10.27 -18.83
C TRP A 29 10.21 11.56 -18.99
N ASP A 30 10.17 12.13 -20.20
CA ASP A 30 9.37 13.32 -20.50
C ASP A 30 7.89 13.09 -20.18
N PHE A 31 7.37 11.91 -20.54
CA PHE A 31 6.01 11.52 -20.16
C PHE A 31 5.83 11.44 -18.65
N ALA A 32 6.76 10.83 -17.92
CA ALA A 32 6.65 10.70 -16.46
C ALA A 32 6.63 12.07 -15.76
N ILE A 33 7.40 13.04 -16.26
CA ILE A 33 7.40 14.43 -15.78
C ILE A 33 6.07 15.10 -16.10
N ALA A 34 5.63 15.05 -17.37
CA ALA A 34 4.38 15.66 -17.81
C ALA A 34 3.18 15.11 -17.02
N ALA A 35 3.07 13.78 -16.87
CA ALA A 35 2.01 13.12 -16.11
C ALA A 35 1.93 13.56 -14.64
N ASN A 36 3.02 14.10 -14.09
CA ASN A 36 3.07 14.63 -12.73
C ASN A 36 2.77 16.13 -12.64
N GLU A 37 2.59 16.86 -13.75
CA GLU A 37 2.23 18.28 -13.72
C GLU A 37 0.91 18.52 -12.97
N PRO A 38 0.76 19.66 -12.25
CA PRO A 38 -0.37 19.90 -11.35
C PRO A 38 -1.74 19.68 -12.00
N GLU A 39 -1.94 20.16 -13.22
CA GLU A 39 -3.20 19.98 -13.96
C GLU A 39 -3.56 18.51 -14.20
N HIS A 40 -2.57 17.65 -14.45
CA HIS A 40 -2.77 16.23 -14.73
C HIS A 40 -3.06 15.46 -13.44
N LEU A 41 -2.44 15.87 -12.33
CA LEU A 41 -2.73 15.31 -11.02
C LEU A 41 -4.12 15.71 -10.50
N ILE A 42 -4.53 16.96 -10.71
CA ILE A 42 -5.90 17.42 -10.41
C ILE A 42 -6.90 16.63 -11.24
N TRP A 43 -6.65 16.47 -12.54
CA TRP A 43 -7.50 15.68 -13.43
C TRP A 43 -7.61 14.23 -12.97
N MET A 44 -6.49 13.60 -12.56
CA MET A 44 -6.46 12.23 -12.06
C MET A 44 -7.31 12.05 -10.80
N LEU A 45 -7.19 12.96 -9.83
CA LEU A 45 -8.04 12.92 -8.63
C LEU A 45 -9.52 13.09 -9.01
N ASP A 46 -9.83 14.06 -9.87
CA ASP A 46 -11.21 14.39 -10.21
C ASP A 46 -11.88 13.27 -11.01
N ASN A 47 -11.18 12.66 -11.98
CA ASN A 47 -11.80 11.74 -12.93
C ASN A 47 -11.60 10.26 -12.59
N VAL A 48 -10.51 9.91 -11.91
CA VAL A 48 -10.16 8.53 -11.56
C VAL A 48 -10.29 8.27 -10.06
N GLY A 49 -10.13 9.30 -9.23
CA GLY A 49 -10.14 9.19 -7.77
C GLY A 49 -8.83 8.67 -7.19
N TRP A 50 -7.76 8.63 -7.97
CA TRP A 50 -6.42 8.32 -7.48
C TRP A 50 -5.81 9.54 -6.80
N LEU A 51 -5.35 9.35 -5.56
CA LEU A 51 -4.74 10.39 -4.74
C LEU A 51 -3.30 10.64 -5.19
N PRO A 52 -2.97 11.84 -5.68
CA PRO A 52 -1.60 12.13 -6.09
C PRO A 52 -0.69 12.34 -4.87
N ASN A 53 0.49 11.71 -4.89
CA ASN A 53 1.50 11.88 -3.84
C ASN A 53 2.48 13.02 -4.20
N ARG A 54 1.96 14.24 -4.41
CA ARG A 54 2.76 15.44 -4.72
C ARG A 54 2.34 16.60 -3.83
N SER A 55 3.31 17.21 -3.16
CA SER A 55 3.09 18.44 -2.39
C SER A 55 2.98 19.67 -3.31
N GLY A 56 2.30 20.71 -2.83
CA GLY A 56 2.19 21.99 -3.55
C GLY A 56 1.19 22.03 -4.70
N VAL A 57 0.27 21.05 -4.78
CA VAL A 57 -0.86 21.07 -5.72
C VAL A 57 -2.13 21.39 -4.94
N ASP A 58 -2.93 22.32 -5.46
CA ASP A 58 -4.20 22.72 -4.84
C ASP A 58 -5.36 21.85 -5.35
N TYR A 59 -5.85 20.97 -4.48
CA TYR A 59 -7.00 20.10 -4.74
C TYR A 59 -8.32 20.66 -4.19
N SER A 60 -8.34 21.86 -3.63
CA SER A 60 -9.52 22.44 -2.97
C SER A 60 -10.75 22.49 -3.89
N GLY A 61 -10.56 22.77 -5.18
CA GLY A 61 -11.63 22.75 -6.17
C GLY A 61 -12.27 21.37 -6.34
N VAL A 62 -11.47 20.31 -6.36
CA VAL A 62 -11.96 18.92 -6.45
C VAL A 62 -12.66 18.51 -5.16
N VAL A 63 -12.09 18.85 -4.00
CA VAL A 63 -12.69 18.54 -2.69
C VAL A 63 -14.01 19.29 -2.49
N ALA A 64 -14.11 20.56 -2.90
CA ALA A 64 -15.35 21.32 -2.83
C ALA A 64 -16.47 20.70 -3.70
N ALA A 65 -16.12 20.20 -4.89
CA ALA A 65 -17.06 19.53 -5.78
C ALA A 65 -17.40 18.09 -5.32
N LYS A 66 -16.44 17.42 -4.69
CA LYS A 66 -16.50 16.01 -4.26
C LYS A 66 -16.03 15.89 -2.80
N PRO A 67 -16.86 16.30 -1.81
CA PRO A 67 -16.47 16.39 -0.41
C PRO A 67 -15.94 15.09 0.20
N GLN A 68 -16.29 13.92 -0.36
CA GLN A 68 -15.75 12.63 0.07
C GLN A 68 -14.22 12.55 -0.03
N PHE A 69 -13.57 13.33 -0.90
CA PHE A 69 -12.11 13.38 -0.97
C PHE A 69 -11.47 14.06 0.24
N GLY A 70 -12.23 14.87 0.99
CA GLY A 70 -11.77 15.50 2.22
C GLY A 70 -11.21 14.50 3.23
N ALA A 71 -11.82 13.30 3.34
CA ALA A 71 -11.36 12.25 4.24
C ALA A 71 -9.94 11.72 3.95
N PHE A 72 -9.40 12.00 2.75
CA PHE A 72 -8.07 11.55 2.33
C PHE A 72 -7.01 12.66 2.36
N VAL A 73 -7.42 13.91 2.52
CA VAL A 73 -6.51 15.08 2.55
C VAL A 73 -6.57 15.87 3.86
N ASP A 74 -7.64 15.72 4.64
CA ASP A 74 -7.85 16.34 5.95
C ASP A 74 -7.67 15.26 7.03
N LEU A 75 -6.41 14.92 7.28
CA LEU A 75 -6.03 13.84 8.21
C LEU A 75 -5.72 14.42 9.60
N PRO A 76 -6.04 13.70 10.69
CA PRO A 76 -5.63 14.09 12.03
C PRO A 76 -4.12 14.33 12.14
N GLU A 77 -3.70 15.27 13.00
CA GLU A 77 -2.28 15.60 13.20
C GLU A 77 -1.45 14.39 13.68
N ASP A 78 -2.06 13.46 14.42
CA ASP A 78 -1.44 12.24 14.91
C ASP A 78 -1.62 11.02 13.98
N TYR A 79 -2.13 11.23 12.76
CA TYR A 79 -2.34 10.17 11.78
C TYR A 79 -1.03 9.66 11.19
N VAL A 80 -0.79 8.35 11.28
CA VAL A 80 0.48 7.74 10.86
C VAL A 80 0.34 7.03 9.52
N PHE A 81 1.15 7.40 8.54
CA PHE A 81 1.34 6.56 7.35
C PHE A 81 2.49 5.58 7.56
N PHE A 82 2.26 4.31 7.24
CA PHE A 82 3.30 3.29 7.24
C PHE A 82 3.37 2.59 5.88
N THR A 83 4.54 2.11 5.51
CA THR A 83 4.73 1.36 4.26
C THR A 83 4.90 -0.12 4.57
N LEU A 84 4.70 -0.97 3.56
CA LEU A 84 5.23 -2.32 3.60
C LEU A 84 6.77 -2.27 3.59
N PRO A 85 7.46 -3.20 4.25
CA PRO A 85 8.92 -3.25 4.21
C PRO A 85 9.39 -3.53 2.77
N SER A 86 10.36 -2.73 2.31
CA SER A 86 10.98 -2.91 0.99
C SER A 86 12.03 -4.01 1.05
N ILE A 87 11.57 -5.27 1.12
CA ILE A 87 12.41 -6.48 1.13
C ILE A 87 12.04 -7.35 -0.06
N GLU A 88 13.02 -8.06 -0.61
CA GLU A 88 12.82 -8.92 -1.79
C GLU A 88 11.65 -9.92 -1.62
N PRO A 89 11.53 -10.66 -0.50
CA PRO A 89 10.47 -11.67 -0.36
C PRO A 89 9.10 -11.09 0.06
N ILE A 90 8.90 -9.76 0.08
CA ILE A 90 7.66 -9.17 0.64
C ILE A 90 6.39 -9.67 -0.05
N ASN A 91 6.42 -9.81 -1.38
CA ASN A 91 5.27 -10.30 -2.15
C ASN A 91 4.95 -11.77 -1.83
N GLU A 92 5.98 -12.60 -1.63
CA GLU A 92 5.79 -14.00 -1.23
C GLU A 92 5.19 -14.10 0.17
N ILE A 93 5.72 -13.33 1.12
CA ILE A 93 5.22 -13.29 2.51
C ILE A 93 3.74 -12.90 2.52
N LEU A 94 3.37 -11.80 1.85
CA LEU A 94 1.99 -11.32 1.80
C LEU A 94 1.06 -12.33 1.14
N THR A 95 1.49 -12.96 0.05
CA THR A 95 0.67 -13.95 -0.69
C THR A 95 0.41 -15.20 0.16
N ARG A 96 1.44 -15.74 0.80
CA ARG A 96 1.33 -16.94 1.64
C ARG A 96 0.49 -16.68 2.89
N PHE A 97 0.72 -15.55 3.54
CA PHE A 97 -0.08 -15.16 4.70
C PHE A 97 -1.54 -14.91 4.33
N ALA A 98 -1.81 -14.27 3.19
CA ALA A 98 -3.18 -14.08 2.71
C ALA A 98 -3.92 -15.41 2.46
N ALA A 99 -3.24 -16.42 1.92
CA ALA A 99 -3.82 -17.74 1.74
C ALA A 99 -4.22 -18.38 3.08
N GLN A 100 -3.37 -18.29 4.10
CA GLN A 100 -3.69 -18.78 5.46
C GLN A 100 -4.89 -18.03 6.06
N LEU A 101 -4.98 -16.71 5.84
CA LEU A 101 -6.12 -15.93 6.33
C LEU A 101 -7.44 -16.34 5.66
N VAL A 102 -7.43 -16.70 4.37
CA VAL A 102 -8.63 -17.19 3.68
C VAL A 102 -9.12 -18.49 4.30
N ASP A 103 -8.21 -19.44 4.54
CA ASP A 103 -8.54 -20.72 5.16
C ASP A 103 -9.02 -20.54 6.61
N ALA A 104 -8.32 -19.73 7.39
CA ALA A 104 -8.68 -19.44 8.77
C ALA A 104 -10.02 -18.70 8.88
N TYR A 105 -10.32 -17.76 7.98
CA TYR A 105 -11.60 -17.07 7.97
C TYR A 105 -12.78 -18.02 7.74
N ALA A 106 -12.59 -19.08 6.96
CA ALA A 106 -13.62 -20.07 6.67
C ALA A 106 -13.77 -21.16 7.75
N ASP A 107 -12.85 -21.23 8.73
CA ASP A 107 -12.86 -22.26 9.77
C ASP A 107 -13.71 -21.84 10.98
N GLU A 108 -14.93 -22.40 11.06
CA GLU A 108 -15.86 -22.15 12.17
C GLU A 108 -15.30 -22.55 13.54
N SER A 109 -14.33 -23.48 13.59
CA SER A 109 -13.72 -23.92 14.86
C SER A 109 -12.88 -22.84 15.54
N LEU A 110 -12.53 -21.77 14.81
CA LEU A 110 -11.78 -20.63 15.31
C LEU A 110 -12.66 -19.57 15.98
N VAL A 111 -13.99 -19.62 15.80
CA VAL A 111 -14.91 -18.59 16.33
C VAL A 111 -14.91 -18.60 17.85
N GLY A 112 -14.41 -17.52 18.46
CA GLY A 112 -14.30 -17.38 19.91
C GLY A 112 -13.22 -18.27 20.55
N ASN A 113 -12.35 -18.88 19.74
CA ASN A 113 -11.28 -19.76 20.20
C ASN A 113 -9.90 -19.10 20.01
N ASP A 114 -9.57 -18.21 20.95
CA ASP A 114 -8.31 -17.44 20.92
C ASP A 114 -7.07 -18.35 20.89
N ALA A 115 -7.12 -19.51 21.54
CA ALA A 115 -6.01 -20.46 21.55
C ALA A 115 -5.77 -21.05 20.16
N ALA A 116 -6.83 -21.49 19.46
CA ALA A 116 -6.70 -22.00 18.11
C ALA A 116 -6.26 -20.90 17.11
N MET A 117 -6.80 -19.69 17.24
CA MET A 117 -6.36 -18.54 16.44
C MET A 117 -4.88 -18.20 16.68
N LEU A 118 -4.40 -18.29 17.92
CA LEU A 118 -2.99 -18.08 18.23
C LEU A 118 -2.10 -19.12 17.54
N GLU A 119 -2.52 -20.38 17.45
CA GLU A 119 -1.76 -21.41 16.74
C GLU A 119 -1.71 -21.16 15.23
N VAL A 120 -2.80 -20.67 14.61
CA VAL A 120 -2.79 -20.22 13.20
C VAL A 120 -1.75 -19.11 13.00
N LEU A 121 -1.73 -18.11 13.89
CA LEU A 121 -0.78 -17.00 13.81
C LEU A 121 0.67 -17.45 14.01
N LYS A 122 0.92 -18.40 14.91
CA LYS A 122 2.26 -18.98 15.11
C LYS A 122 2.74 -19.74 13.87
N ALA A 123 1.89 -20.59 13.30
CA ALA A 123 2.23 -21.31 12.06
C ALA A 123 2.53 -20.34 10.91
N SER A 124 1.74 -19.27 10.79
CA SER A 124 1.96 -18.20 9.82
C SER A 124 3.30 -17.48 10.02
N ALA A 125 3.67 -17.22 11.29
CA ALA A 125 4.93 -16.61 11.66
C ALA A 125 6.13 -17.54 11.39
N GLU A 126 6.00 -18.84 11.63
CA GLU A 126 7.01 -19.85 11.32
C GLU A 126 7.32 -19.90 9.83
N GLU A 127 6.29 -19.89 8.98
CA GLU A 127 6.47 -19.84 7.53
C GLU A 127 7.15 -18.54 7.09
N THR A 128 6.69 -17.39 7.61
CA THR A 128 7.33 -16.08 7.35
C THR A 128 8.80 -16.09 7.76
N ASN A 129 9.13 -16.63 8.93
CA ASN A 129 10.51 -16.74 9.42
C ASN A 129 11.34 -17.66 8.51
N ALA A 130 10.77 -18.75 8.00
CA ALA A 130 11.45 -19.63 7.06
C ALA A 130 11.79 -18.90 5.74
N ILE A 131 10.89 -18.05 5.24
CA ILE A 131 11.12 -17.22 4.05
C ILE A 131 12.24 -16.20 4.32
N LEU A 132 12.16 -15.47 5.43
CA LEU A 132 13.19 -14.49 5.81
C LEU A 132 14.56 -15.14 6.01
N LYS A 133 14.58 -16.35 6.59
CA LYS A 133 15.81 -17.14 6.76
C LYS A 133 16.40 -17.56 5.42
N ARG A 134 15.57 -18.03 4.49
CA ARG A 134 15.99 -18.38 3.12
C ARG A 134 16.57 -17.18 2.39
N ALA A 135 15.98 -15.99 2.58
CA ALA A 135 16.47 -14.74 2.01
C ALA A 135 17.69 -14.16 2.74
N GLY A 136 18.15 -14.76 3.85
CA GLY A 136 19.32 -14.31 4.60
C GLY A 136 19.10 -13.01 5.40
N ILE A 137 17.85 -12.65 5.70
CA ILE A 137 17.48 -11.40 6.38
C ILE A 137 16.70 -11.61 7.69
N LEU A 138 16.57 -12.86 8.15
CA LEU A 138 15.99 -13.13 9.47
C LEU A 138 16.95 -12.63 10.56
N ALA A 139 16.43 -11.86 11.52
CA ALA A 139 17.20 -11.38 12.66
C ALA A 139 17.71 -12.56 13.52
N ASN A 140 18.93 -12.40 14.05
CA ASN A 140 19.59 -13.38 14.92
C ASN A 140 18.96 -13.42 16.32
#